data_AF-A0A396ZPQ3-F1
#
_entry.id   AF-A0A396ZPQ3-F1
#
_cell.length_a   1.000
_cell.length_b   1.000
_cell.length_c   1.000
_cell.angle_alpha   90.00
_cell.angle_beta   90.00
_cell.angle_gamma   90.00
#
_symmetry.space_group_name_H-M   'P 1'
#
loop_
_entity.id
_entity.type
_entity.pdbx_description
1 polymer ?
#
loop_
_entity_poly.entity_id
_entity_poly.type
_entity_poly.pdbx_seq_one_letter_code
_entity_poly.pdbx_strand_id
1 'polypeptide(L)' 'YLKEFPSQYTEEAGDKLFYLSYAQAWCSKNTHNQILDKFWRTHTLERYRVTGALQNNAEFARAFQCPTDSYLNPSKKCLL' A
#
# COMPACT_ATOMS: atom_id res chain seq x y z
N TYR A 1 -21.12 -14.34 19.03
CA TYR A 1 -19.74 -14.60 19.49
C TYR A 1 -18.97 -15.11 18.28
N LEU A 2 -18.04 -14.32 17.74
CA LEU A 2 -17.22 -14.76 16.61
C LEU A 2 -16.35 -15.92 17.11
N LYS A 3 -16.46 -17.09 16.47
CA LYS A 3 -15.53 -18.19 16.72
C LYS A 3 -14.23 -17.80 16.04
N GLU A 4 -13.20 -17.52 16.83
CA GLU A 4 -11.85 -17.38 16.30
C GLU A 4 -11.36 -18.76 15.89
N PHE A 5 -11.17 -18.94 14.59
CA PHE A 5 -10.46 -20.10 14.07
C PHE A 5 -8.99 -19.72 13.97
N PRO A 6 -8.06 -20.53 14.51
CA PRO A 6 -6.64 -20.23 14.41
C PRO A 6 -6.25 -20.13 12.93
N SER A 7 -5.59 -19.03 12.58
CA SER A 7 -5.06 -18.82 11.24
C SER A 7 -4.03 -19.90 10.91
N GLN A 8 -4.06 -20.42 9.68
CA GLN A 8 -3.00 -21.30 9.17
C GLN A 8 -1.70 -20.54 8.85
N TYR A 9 -1.73 -19.21 8.84
CA TYR A 9 -0.58 -18.35 8.53
C TYR A 9 0.03 -17.77 9.81
N THR A 10 1.35 -17.59 9.80
CA THR A 10 2.05 -16.80 10.83
C THR A 10 1.60 -15.34 10.78
N GLU A 11 1.77 -14.62 11.88
CA GLU A 11 1.49 -13.17 11.95
C GLU A 11 2.26 -12.41 10.87
N GLU A 12 3.55 -12.69 10.69
CA GLU A 12 4.38 -12.09 9.64
C GLU A 12 3.84 -12.34 8.23
N ALA A 13 3.37 -13.56 7.95
CA ALA A 13 2.75 -13.88 6.67
C ALA A 13 1.41 -13.14 6.50
N GLY A 14 0.63 -13.01 7.58
CA GLY A 14 -0.61 -12.24 7.63
C GLY A 14 -0.39 -10.76 7.29
N ASP A 15 0.61 -10.14 7.91
CA ASP A 15 0.96 -8.73 7.65
C ASP A 15 1.36 -8.51 6.19
N LYS A 16 2.23 -9.37 5.66
CA LYS A 16 2.64 -9.30 4.25
C LYS A 16 1.45 -9.48 3.30
N LEU A 17 0.55 -10.42 3.61
CA LEU A 17 -0.67 -10.66 2.83
C LEU A 17 -1.64 -9.48 2.90
N PHE A 18 -1.77 -8.80 4.04
CA PHE A 18 -2.58 -7.60 4.19
C PHE A 18 -2.13 -6.51 3.19
N TYR A 19 -0.84 -6.17 3.20
CA TYR A 19 -0.32 -5.14 2.31
C TYR A 19 -0.35 -5.55 0.84
N LEU A 20 -0.13 -6.84 0.54
CA LEU A 20 -0.26 -7.36 -0.82
C LEU A 20 -1.71 -7.25 -1.31
N SER A 21 -2.68 -7.65 -0.50
CA SER A 21 -4.11 -7.53 -0.81
C SER A 21 -4.53 -6.07 -1.00
N TYR A 22 -4.06 -5.18 -0.12
CA TYR A 22 -4.25 -3.73 -0.26
C TYR A 22 -3.73 -3.22 -1.61
N ALA A 23 -2.49 -3.58 -1.98
CA ALA A 23 -1.90 -3.15 -3.24
C ALA A 23 -2.65 -3.73 -4.46
N GLN A 24 -3.03 -5.01 -4.39
CA GLN A 24 -3.75 -5.69 -5.46
C GLN A 24 -5.14 -5.11 -5.74
N ALA A 25 -5.82 -4.60 -4.71
CA ALA A 25 -7.10 -3.90 -4.86
C ALA A 25 -7.01 -2.64 -5.76
N TRP A 26 -5.80 -2.11 -5.96
CA TRP A 26 -5.51 -0.94 -6.80
C TRP A 26 -4.78 -1.28 -8.09
N CYS A 27 -4.63 -2.56 -8.45
CA CYS A 27 -4.03 -2.95 -9.72
C CYS A 27 -4.83 -2.39 -10.90
N SER A 28 -4.23 -1.49 -11.67
CA SER A 28 -4.86 -0.86 -12.84
C SER A 28 -3.86 -0.62 -13.97
N LYS A 29 -4.37 -0.49 -15.18
CA LYS A 29 -3.61 -0.02 -16.35
C LYS A 29 -4.43 1.09 -17.02
N ASN A 30 -3.78 2.23 -17.26
CA ASN A 30 -4.42 3.40 -17.85
C ASN A 30 -3.83 3.69 -19.23
N THR A 31 -4.68 4.10 -20.18
CA THR A 31 -4.26 4.70 -21.45
C THR A 31 -3.82 6.15 -21.22
N HIS A 32 -3.14 6.75 -22.21
CA HIS A 32 -2.72 8.16 -22.11
C HIS A 32 -3.91 9.10 -21.86
N ASN A 33 -5.02 8.92 -22.59
CA ASN A 33 -6.22 9.74 -22.42
C ASN A 33 -6.85 9.56 -21.02
N GLN A 34 -6.83 8.35 -20.46
CA GLN A 34 -7.32 8.10 -19.10
C GLN A 34 -6.45 8.77 -18.04
N ILE A 35 -5.12 8.82 -18.25
CA ILE A 35 -4.21 9.54 -17.36
C ILE A 35 -4.52 11.04 -17.38
N LEU A 36 -4.71 11.61 -18.57
CA LEU A 36 -5.05 13.03 -18.73
C LEU A 36 -6.41 13.37 -18.07
N ASP A 37 -7.43 12.53 -18.25
CA ASP A 37 -8.73 12.72 -17.58
C ASP A 37 -8.59 12.68 -16.05
N LYS A 38 -7.85 11.70 -15.52
CA LYS A 38 -7.64 11.56 -14.08
C LYS A 38 -6.87 12.71 -13.45
N PHE A 39 -6.00 13.38 -14.19
CA PHE A 39 -5.27 14.55 -13.70
C PHE A 39 -6.20 15.70 -13.27
N TRP A 40 -7.39 15.79 -13.88
CA TRP A 40 -8.40 16.80 -13.54
C TRP A 40 -9.41 16.34 -12.48
N ARG A 41 -9.29 15.10 -11.99
CA ARG A 41 -10.18 14.54 -10.96
C ARG A 41 -9.60 14.71 -9.56
N THR A 42 -10.46 14.55 -8.56
CA THR A 42 -10.10 14.62 -7.14
C THR A 42 -9.19 13.48 -6.66
N HIS A 43 -9.14 12.35 -7.38
CA HIS A 43 -8.36 11.18 -6.99
C HIS A 43 -7.11 11.05 -7.86
N THR A 44 -5.97 10.76 -7.22
CA THR A 44 -4.72 10.44 -7.93
C THR A 44 -4.79 9.07 -8.63
N LEU A 45 -3.80 8.80 -9.50
CA LEU A 45 -3.66 7.48 -10.16
C LEU A 45 -3.48 6.37 -9.13
N GLU A 46 -3.97 5.18 -9.43
CA GLU A 46 -4.03 4.05 -8.49
C GLU A 46 -2.65 3.68 -7.95
N ARG A 47 -1.61 3.72 -8.80
CA ARG A 47 -0.23 3.45 -8.38
C ARG A 47 0.23 4.36 -7.23
N TYR A 48 -0.18 5.63 -7.26
CA TYR A 48 0.20 6.62 -6.25
C TYR A 48 -0.65 6.51 -4.99
N ARG A 49 -1.86 5.97 -5.09
CA ARG A 49 -2.66 5.60 -3.91
C ARG A 49 -1.93 4.54 -3.10
N VAL A 50 -1.37 3.54 -3.77
CA VAL A 50 -0.57 2.49 -3.14
C VAL A 50 0.73 3.05 -2.60
N THR A 51 1.60 3.59 -3.48
CA THR A 51 2.96 3.97 -3.04
C THR A 51 2.95 5.11 -2.02
N GLY A 52 2.08 6.11 -2.20
CA GLY A 52 2.01 7.24 -1.28
C GLY A 52 1.50 6.84 0.12
N ALA A 53 0.53 5.93 0.19
CA ALA A 53 0.07 5.41 1.48
C ALA A 53 1.17 4.56 2.17
N LEU A 54 1.81 3.65 1.42
CA LEU A 54 2.84 2.77 1.97
C LEU A 54 4.12 3.52 2.40
N GLN A 55 4.52 4.58 1.67
CA GLN A 55 5.62 5.46 2.06
C GLN A 55 5.42 6.09 3.45
N ASN A 56 4.17 6.41 3.78
CA ASN A 56 3.79 7.05 5.04
C ASN A 56 3.47 6.04 6.16
N ASN A 57 3.52 4.74 5.89
CA ASN A 57 3.20 3.70 6.85
C ASN A 57 4.48 3.02 7.38
N ALA A 58 4.81 3.24 8.65
CA ALA A 58 6.00 2.65 9.28
C ALA A 58 5.88 1.13 9.50
N GLU A 59 4.67 0.62 9.72
CA GLU A 59 4.43 -0.81 9.89
C GLU A 59 4.66 -1.59 8.59
N PHE A 60 4.31 -1.02 7.45
CA PHE A 60 4.64 -1.58 6.13
C PHE A 60 6.15 -1.74 5.98
N ALA A 61 6.90 -0.67 6.25
CA ALA A 61 8.35 -0.68 6.14
C ALA A 61 8.99 -1.73 7.07
N ARG A 62 8.42 -1.93 8.27
CA ARG A 62 8.84 -2.97 9.21
C ARG A 62 8.55 -4.37 8.68
N ALA A 63 7.31 -4.64 8.24
CA ALA A 63 6.86 -5.95 7.76
C ALA A 63 7.64 -6.42 6.53
N PHE A 64 8.04 -5.49 5.66
CA PHE A 64 8.84 -5.77 4.46
C PHE A 64 10.33 -5.50 4.63
N GLN A 65 10.78 -5.14 5.83
CA GLN A 65 12.19 -4.85 6.14
C GLN A 65 12.80 -3.84 5.14
N CYS A 66 12.03 -2.81 4.78
CA CYS A 66 12.46 -1.80 3.82
C CYS A 66 13.66 -1.00 4.39
N PRO A 67 14.78 -0.89 3.66
CA PRO A 67 15.91 -0.08 4.10
C PRO A 67 15.51 1.37 4.36
N THR A 68 16.14 2.01 5.34
CA THR A 68 15.96 3.44 5.61
C THR A 68 16.28 4.25 4.35
N ASP A 69 15.47 5.26 4.07
CA ASP A 69 15.55 6.14 2.89
C ASP A 69 15.37 5.43 1.53
N SER A 70 14.92 4.18 1.53
CA SER A 70 14.45 3.54 0.29
C SER A 70 13.15 4.20 -0.21
N TYR A 71 12.83 3.96 -1.49
CA TYR A 71 11.66 4.57 -2.14
C TYR A 71 10.34 4.37 -1.36
N LEU A 72 10.12 3.21 -0.74
CA LEU A 72 8.92 2.94 0.07
C LEU A 72 9.13 3.15 1.58
N ASN A 73 10.31 3.58 2.01
CA ASN A 73 10.59 3.95 3.39
C ASN A 73 11.38 5.27 3.48
N PRO A 74 10.81 6.39 3.02
CA PRO A 74 11.43 7.70 3.19
C PRO A 74 11.48 8.09 4.67
N SER A 75 12.54 8.80 5.09
CA SER A 75 12.66 9.34 6.45
C SER A 75 11.54 10.32 6.81
N LYS A 76 11.09 11.15 5.86
CA LYS A 76 9.96 12.06 6.06
C LYS A 76 8.65 11.35 5.72
N LYS A 77 7.83 11.10 6.74
CA LYS A 77 6.48 10.56 6.61
C LYS A 77 5.44 11.60 6.99
N CYS A 78 4.34 11.66 6.25
CA CYS A 78 3.21 12.52 6.54
C CYS A 78 2.23 11.82 7.48
N LEU A 79 1.79 12.53 8.51
CA LEU A 79 0.71 12.17 9.42
C LEU A 79 -0.29 13.33 9.42
N LEU A 80 -1.58 13.02 9.44
CA LEU A 80 -2.66 14.01 9.55
C LEU A 80 -2.95 14.33 11.02
#